data_AF-A0A6N6KEG6-F1
#
_entry.id   AF-A0A6N6KEG6-F1
#
_cell.length_a   1.000
_cell.length_b   1.000
_cell.length_c   1.000
_cell.angle_alpha   90.00
_cell.angle_beta   90.00
_cell.angle_gamma   90.00
#
_symmetry.space_group_name_H-M   'P 1'
#
loop_
_entity.id
_entity.type
_entity.pdbx_description
1 polymer ?
#
loop_
_entity_poly.entity_id
_entity_poly.type
_entity_poly.pdbx_seq_one_letter_code
_entity_poly.pdbx_strand_id
1 'polypeptide(L)'
;MKNTLLPFIFLFVFMADVVAEDGYRLWLRYDKIQNEVIRKDYMKKLKGFVTLGNSSTLDIASSELQYGLTGLLDESVNEKKGVYKNNMIILGKGKEALLKSLNLEENLAAAGKEGYVIFSGKLNRKKVIVIAGNEDVGVLYGVFHFLRLIQTHQNIENLLVVESPKLDVRMLNHWDNLDRTVERGYAGFSIWDWHKLPHFIPQRYHDYARANASIGINGTVLTNVNSNALVLRPDYIEKVKAVADVMRPYGIKVYLTARFSAPIELGKMETADPLLPEVKDWWKHKVDEI
;
A
#
# COMPACT_ATOMS: atom_id res chain seq x y z
N MET A 1 66.97 -35.42 12.28
CA MET A 1 66.10 -35.87 13.39
C MET A 1 64.80 -35.05 13.34
N LYS A 2 63.68 -35.75 13.08
CA LYS A 2 62.27 -35.52 13.46
C LYS A 2 61.68 -34.12 13.18
N ASN A 3 60.79 -34.01 12.19
CA ASN A 3 59.32 -34.14 12.30
C ASN A 3 58.75 -33.05 13.23
N THR A 4 57.94 -32.11 12.76
CA THR A 4 56.55 -32.41 12.36
C THR A 4 55.98 -31.34 11.41
N LEU A 5 55.50 -31.80 10.25
CA LEU A 5 54.47 -31.12 9.47
C LEU A 5 53.17 -31.10 10.29
N LEU A 6 52.61 -29.92 10.56
CA LEU A 6 51.19 -29.76 10.84
C LEU A 6 50.59 -29.07 9.59
N PRO A 7 49.76 -29.72 8.78
CA PRO A 7 48.92 -28.98 7.86
C PRO A 7 47.76 -28.43 8.69
N PHE A 8 47.82 -27.14 9.04
CA PHE A 8 46.64 -26.42 9.47
C PHE A 8 45.67 -26.42 8.28
N ILE A 9 44.69 -27.31 8.34
CA ILE A 9 43.54 -27.33 7.43
C ILE A 9 42.82 -25.99 7.62
N PHE A 10 43.02 -25.07 6.67
CA PHE A 10 42.19 -23.89 6.53
C PHE A 10 40.82 -24.34 6.02
N LEU A 11 39.95 -24.73 6.94
CA LEU A 11 38.53 -24.86 6.67
C LEU A 11 37.94 -23.43 6.67
N PHE A 12 38.18 -22.67 5.60
CA PHE A 12 37.38 -21.48 5.32
C PHE A 12 35.99 -21.98 4.93
N VAL A 13 35.15 -22.16 5.94
CA VAL A 13 33.71 -22.27 5.74
C VAL A 13 33.28 -20.99 5.05
N PHE A 14 32.94 -21.08 3.77
CA PHE A 14 32.11 -20.08 3.12
C PHE A 14 30.79 -20.05 3.91
N MET A 15 30.71 -19.21 4.94
CA MET A 15 29.44 -18.78 5.48
C MET A 15 28.79 -17.97 4.36
N ALA A 16 28.02 -18.65 3.52
CA ALA A 16 27.00 -17.96 2.75
C ALA A 16 26.13 -17.25 3.80
N ASP A 17 25.97 -15.93 3.67
CA ASP A 17 25.01 -15.18 4.47
C ASP A 17 23.62 -15.75 4.15
N VAL A 18 23.18 -16.72 4.95
CA VAL A 18 21.82 -17.23 4.91
C VAL A 18 20.97 -16.17 5.59
N VAL A 19 20.48 -15.21 4.82
CA VAL A 19 19.42 -14.32 5.28
C VAL A 19 18.14 -15.14 5.32
N ALA A 20 17.80 -15.64 6.50
CA ALA A 20 16.53 -16.31 6.73
C ALA A 20 15.37 -15.32 6.57
N GLU A 21 14.25 -15.79 6.03
CA GLU A 21 13.01 -15.00 5.96
C GLU A 21 12.52 -14.70 7.38
N ASP A 22 12.38 -13.42 7.72
CA ASP A 22 11.95 -12.94 9.03
C ASP A 22 10.44 -12.61 9.09
N GLY A 23 9.74 -12.75 7.96
CA GLY A 23 8.32 -12.47 7.83
C GLY A 23 7.95 -11.00 7.68
N TYR A 24 8.90 -10.06 7.71
CA TYR A 24 8.62 -8.61 7.68
C TYR A 24 7.83 -8.18 6.43
N ARG A 25 8.12 -8.80 5.27
CA ARG A 25 7.52 -8.48 3.97
C ARG A 25 6.14 -9.10 3.76
N LEU A 26 5.65 -9.92 4.70
CA LEU A 26 4.38 -10.65 4.60
C LEU A 26 4.28 -11.41 3.27
N TRP A 27 3.23 -11.16 2.48
CA TRP A 27 2.98 -11.77 1.16
C TRP A 27 3.60 -10.99 -0.01
N LEU A 28 4.10 -9.77 0.21
CA LEU A 28 4.72 -8.93 -0.83
C LEU A 28 6.20 -9.31 -1.02
N ARG A 29 6.43 -10.62 -1.19
CA ARG A 29 7.73 -11.22 -1.43
C ARG A 29 7.99 -11.22 -2.93
N TYR A 30 8.64 -10.17 -3.37
CA TYR A 30 9.11 -10.03 -4.75
C TYR A 30 10.44 -10.75 -4.95
N ASP A 31 10.51 -11.99 -4.50
CA ASP A 31 11.68 -12.83 -4.67
C ASP A 31 11.73 -13.37 -6.10
N LYS A 32 12.93 -13.60 -6.62
CA LYS A 32 13.16 -14.14 -7.96
C LYS A 32 12.29 -15.36 -8.25
N ILE A 33 11.57 -15.33 -9.36
CA ILE A 33 10.81 -16.47 -9.86
C ILE A 33 11.80 -17.60 -10.22
N GLN A 34 11.65 -18.72 -9.52
CA GLN A 34 12.54 -19.88 -9.64
C GLN A 34 12.28 -20.67 -10.94
N ASN A 35 11.04 -20.70 -11.42
CA ASN A 35 10.73 -21.31 -12.71
C ASN A 35 11.27 -20.45 -13.85
N GLU A 36 12.40 -20.87 -14.43
CA GLU A 36 13.06 -20.10 -15.49
C GLU A 36 12.23 -19.92 -16.76
N VAL A 37 11.41 -20.91 -17.13
CA VAL A 37 10.59 -20.85 -18.34
C VAL A 37 9.57 -19.71 -18.20
N ILE A 38 8.88 -19.67 -17.06
CA ILE A 38 7.90 -18.63 -16.73
C ILE A 38 8.59 -17.27 -16.61
N ARG A 39 9.73 -17.19 -15.90
CA ARG A 39 10.48 -15.94 -15.73
C ARG A 39 10.93 -15.37 -17.08
N LYS A 40 11.54 -16.20 -17.95
CA LYS A 40 12.01 -15.77 -19.29
C LYS A 40 10.85 -15.35 -20.19
N ASP A 41 9.68 -15.98 -20.04
CA ASP A 41 8.48 -15.58 -20.76
C ASP A 41 7.99 -14.18 -20.33
N TYR A 42 7.90 -13.92 -19.02
CA TYR A 42 7.58 -12.58 -18.52
C TYR A 42 8.61 -11.53 -18.94
N MET A 43 9.92 -11.82 -18.86
CA MET A 43 10.98 -10.90 -19.29
C MET A 43 10.85 -10.53 -20.78
N LYS A 44 10.29 -11.39 -21.64
CA LYS A 44 10.01 -11.06 -23.05
C LYS A 44 8.82 -10.10 -23.18
N LYS A 45 7.81 -10.25 -22.32
CA LYS A 45 6.53 -9.54 -22.34
C LYS A 45 6.54 -8.21 -21.56
N LEU A 46 7.47 -8.04 -20.62
CA LEU A 46 7.55 -6.91 -19.70
C LEU A 46 8.92 -6.21 -19.83
N LYS A 47 9.04 -5.29 -20.79
CA LYS A 47 10.30 -4.57 -21.12
C LYS A 47 10.45 -3.21 -20.42
N GLY A 48 9.48 -2.82 -19.62
CA GLY A 48 9.42 -1.52 -18.95
C GLY A 48 7.98 -1.04 -18.85
N PHE A 49 7.80 0.14 -18.27
CA PHE A 49 6.48 0.73 -18.13
C PHE A 49 6.48 2.25 -18.28
N VAL A 50 5.30 2.84 -18.44
CA VAL A 50 5.05 4.29 -18.50
C VAL A 50 3.90 4.61 -17.57
N THR A 51 4.03 5.65 -16.76
CA THR A 51 2.95 6.19 -15.94
C THR A 51 2.38 7.46 -16.58
N LEU A 52 1.05 7.53 -16.69
CA LEU A 52 0.32 8.69 -17.19
C LEU A 52 -0.29 9.43 -15.99
N GLY A 53 0.29 10.58 -15.66
CA GLY A 53 -0.07 11.39 -14.48
C GLY A 53 1.11 11.59 -13.53
N ASN A 54 0.90 12.37 -12.46
CA ASN A 54 1.95 12.80 -11.53
C ASN A 54 1.43 12.98 -10.08
N SER A 55 0.51 12.13 -9.63
CA SER A 55 0.03 12.16 -8.24
C SER A 55 0.86 11.25 -7.35
N SER A 56 0.87 11.52 -6.03
CA SER A 56 1.59 10.70 -5.06
C SER A 56 1.14 9.24 -5.04
N THR A 57 -0.14 8.96 -5.32
CA THR A 57 -0.64 7.59 -5.47
C THR A 57 -0.06 6.90 -6.70
N LEU A 58 0.06 7.61 -7.83
CA LEU A 58 0.67 7.06 -9.03
C LEU A 58 2.18 6.85 -8.88
N ASP A 59 2.86 7.74 -8.15
CA ASP A 59 4.29 7.57 -7.83
C ASP A 59 4.54 6.32 -6.96
N ILE A 60 3.63 6.01 -6.03
CA ILE A 60 3.67 4.77 -5.26
C ILE A 60 3.38 3.58 -6.17
N ALA A 61 2.35 3.65 -7.02
CA ALA A 61 1.99 2.56 -7.93
C ALA A 61 3.14 2.24 -8.90
N SER A 62 3.79 3.25 -9.47
CA SER A 62 4.95 3.08 -10.35
C SER A 62 6.16 2.50 -9.62
N SER A 63 6.46 3.01 -8.42
CA SER A 63 7.55 2.52 -7.57
C SER A 63 7.33 1.06 -7.15
N GLU A 64 6.10 0.71 -6.77
CA GLU A 64 5.72 -0.64 -6.38
C GLU A 64 5.84 -1.62 -7.56
N LEU A 65 5.37 -1.22 -8.75
CA LEU A 65 5.51 -2.00 -9.97
C LEU A 65 6.98 -2.23 -10.32
N GLN A 66 7.81 -1.18 -10.26
CA GLN A 66 9.23 -1.27 -10.54
C GLN A 66 9.94 -2.20 -9.54
N TYR A 67 9.70 -1.99 -8.25
CA TYR A 67 10.28 -2.80 -7.17
C TYR A 67 9.88 -4.28 -7.33
N GLY A 68 8.57 -4.53 -7.53
CA GLY A 68 8.04 -5.87 -7.66
C GLY A 68 8.54 -6.63 -8.89
N LEU A 69 8.47 -6.00 -10.06
CA LEU A 69 8.95 -6.64 -11.29
C LEU A 69 10.47 -6.84 -11.29
N THR A 70 11.24 -5.90 -10.74
CA THR A 70 12.69 -6.03 -10.67
C THR A 70 13.10 -7.21 -9.79
N GLY A 71 12.46 -7.39 -8.63
CA GLY A 71 12.72 -8.53 -7.75
C GLY A 71 12.26 -9.86 -8.36
N LEU A 72 11.02 -9.93 -8.87
CA LEU A 72 10.44 -11.16 -9.41
C LEU A 72 11.18 -11.66 -10.67
N LEU A 73 11.63 -10.74 -11.53
CA LEU A 73 12.30 -11.08 -12.79
C LEU A 73 13.82 -11.14 -12.68
N ASP A 74 14.41 -10.65 -11.58
CA ASP A 74 15.86 -10.54 -11.38
C ASP A 74 16.54 -9.74 -12.52
N GLU A 75 15.84 -8.72 -13.03
CA GLU A 75 16.28 -7.82 -14.09
C GLU A 75 15.61 -6.45 -13.89
N SER A 76 16.31 -5.35 -14.20
CA SER A 76 15.75 -4.00 -14.01
C SER A 76 14.57 -3.73 -14.96
N VAL A 77 13.38 -3.53 -14.39
CA VAL A 77 12.19 -3.08 -15.15
C VAL A 77 11.92 -1.61 -14.82
N ASN A 78 12.44 -0.73 -15.67
CA ASN A 78 12.45 0.71 -15.38
C ASN A 78 11.30 1.46 -16.05
N GLU A 79 10.82 2.50 -15.37
CA GLU A 79 9.93 3.49 -15.97
C GLU A 79 10.62 4.21 -17.15
N LYS A 80 9.86 4.48 -18.21
CA LYS A 80 10.30 5.29 -19.37
C LYS A 80 9.40 6.51 -19.49
N LYS A 81 10.00 7.70 -19.49
CA LYS A 81 9.25 8.95 -19.67
C LYS A 81 8.82 9.13 -21.13
N GLY A 82 7.56 9.50 -21.34
CA GLY A 82 7.02 10.01 -22.61
C GLY A 82 6.66 8.98 -23.69
N VAL A 83 7.49 7.96 -23.96
CA VAL A 83 7.28 7.06 -25.11
C VAL A 83 7.20 5.60 -24.67
N TYR A 84 6.07 4.96 -24.98
CA TYR A 84 5.92 3.50 -24.88
C TYR A 84 6.35 2.77 -26.16
N LYS A 85 6.87 1.56 -25.98
CA LYS A 85 7.32 0.63 -27.01
C LYS A 85 6.53 -0.68 -26.89
N ASN A 86 6.85 -1.64 -27.77
CA ASN A 86 6.27 -2.98 -27.70
C ASN A 86 6.63 -3.66 -26.36
N ASN A 87 5.70 -4.44 -25.81
CA ASN A 87 5.86 -5.19 -24.57
C ASN A 87 6.11 -4.29 -23.35
N MET A 88 5.38 -3.17 -23.24
CA MET A 88 5.43 -2.28 -22.09
C MET A 88 4.10 -2.24 -21.34
N ILE A 89 4.17 -1.95 -20.04
CA ILE A 89 3.01 -1.67 -19.20
C ILE A 89 2.69 -0.17 -19.27
N ILE A 90 1.42 0.21 -19.28
CA ILE A 90 0.96 1.59 -19.18
C ILE A 90 0.04 1.70 -17.97
N LEU A 91 0.42 2.55 -17.03
CA LEU A 91 -0.36 2.90 -15.84
C LEU A 91 -1.05 4.23 -16.06
N GLY A 92 -2.30 4.39 -15.65
CA GLY A 92 -2.93 5.71 -15.64
C GLY A 92 -4.44 5.66 -15.54
N LYS A 93 -5.05 6.85 -15.45
CA LYS A 93 -6.52 6.93 -15.44
C LYS A 93 -7.09 6.64 -16.82
N GLY A 94 -8.24 5.98 -16.86
CA GLY A 94 -8.93 5.67 -18.11
C GLY A 94 -9.25 6.87 -19.00
N LYS A 95 -9.39 8.07 -18.40
CA LYS A 95 -9.63 9.33 -19.12
C LYS A 95 -8.42 9.87 -19.88
N GLU A 96 -7.22 9.34 -19.65
CA GLU A 96 -6.01 9.76 -20.35
C GLU A 96 -6.16 9.55 -21.86
N ALA A 97 -5.80 10.56 -22.65
CA ALA A 97 -6.06 10.58 -24.09
C ALA A 97 -5.47 9.36 -24.82
N LEU A 98 -4.33 8.86 -24.33
CA LEU A 98 -3.67 7.70 -24.89
C LEU A 98 -4.51 6.41 -24.76
N LEU A 99 -5.29 6.27 -23.68
CA LEU A 99 -6.04 5.05 -23.39
C LEU A 99 -7.42 5.00 -24.05
N LYS A 100 -7.98 6.14 -24.48
CA LYS A 100 -9.30 6.22 -25.14
C LYS A 100 -9.43 5.32 -26.37
N SER A 101 -8.36 5.14 -27.14
CA SER A 101 -8.39 4.30 -28.35
C SER A 101 -8.56 2.80 -28.08
N LEU A 102 -8.53 2.37 -26.82
CA LEU A 102 -8.67 0.98 -26.42
C LEU A 102 -10.13 0.57 -26.14
N ASN A 103 -11.07 1.50 -26.21
CA ASN A 103 -12.51 1.27 -25.97
C ASN A 103 -12.78 0.58 -24.61
N LEU A 104 -12.11 1.04 -23.55
CA LEU A 104 -12.24 0.47 -22.19
C LEU A 104 -13.31 1.18 -21.34
N GLU A 105 -14.09 2.10 -21.92
CA GLU A 105 -15.03 2.95 -21.19
C GLU A 105 -16.08 2.17 -20.42
N GLU A 106 -16.68 1.14 -21.03
CA GLU A 106 -17.68 0.29 -20.36
C GLU A 106 -17.06 -0.52 -19.21
N ASN A 107 -15.85 -1.04 -19.42
CA ASN A 107 -15.11 -1.79 -18.40
C ASN A 107 -14.75 -0.89 -17.21
N LEU A 108 -14.30 0.33 -17.50
CA LEU A 108 -13.98 1.32 -16.48
C LEU A 108 -15.25 1.80 -15.76
N ALA A 109 -16.36 2.00 -16.47
CA ALA A 109 -17.64 2.34 -15.84
C ALA A 109 -18.09 1.24 -14.86
N ALA A 110 -17.95 -0.04 -15.25
CA ALA A 110 -18.24 -1.18 -14.39
C ALA A 110 -17.29 -1.30 -13.18
N ALA A 111 -16.04 -0.83 -13.31
CA ALA A 111 -15.05 -0.85 -12.23
C ALA A 111 -15.36 0.18 -11.12
N GLY A 112 -16.05 1.29 -11.43
CA GLY A 112 -16.36 2.31 -10.44
C GLY A 112 -15.12 3.08 -9.93
N LYS A 113 -15.24 3.77 -8.79
CA LYS A 113 -14.21 4.75 -8.35
C LYS A 113 -12.89 4.11 -7.92
N GLU A 114 -12.96 3.05 -7.13
CA GLU A 114 -11.78 2.35 -6.59
C GLU A 114 -11.39 1.10 -7.40
N GLY A 115 -12.20 0.73 -8.40
CA GLY A 115 -11.90 -0.41 -9.25
C GLY A 115 -10.89 -0.10 -10.35
N TYR A 116 -10.51 -1.16 -11.07
CA TYR A 116 -9.53 -1.09 -12.15
C TYR A 116 -9.78 -2.12 -13.24
N VAL A 117 -9.10 -1.89 -14.35
CA VAL A 117 -9.03 -2.76 -15.51
C VAL A 117 -7.58 -3.13 -15.78
N ILE A 118 -7.29 -4.43 -15.94
CA ILE A 118 -6.01 -4.93 -16.46
C ILE A 118 -6.27 -5.53 -17.84
N PHE A 119 -5.67 -4.93 -18.86
CA PHE A 119 -5.95 -5.27 -20.25
C PHE A 119 -4.66 -5.54 -21.03
N SER A 120 -4.58 -6.69 -21.71
CA SER A 120 -3.51 -7.00 -22.65
C SER A 120 -4.02 -6.78 -24.07
N GLY A 121 -3.35 -5.93 -24.84
CA GLY A 121 -3.81 -5.61 -26.19
C GLY A 121 -2.79 -4.88 -27.02
N LYS A 122 -3.27 -4.17 -28.05
CA LYS A 122 -2.44 -3.37 -28.94
C LYS A 122 -2.85 -1.91 -28.89
N LEU A 123 -1.88 -1.04 -28.66
CA LEU A 123 -2.02 0.40 -28.76
C LEU A 123 -1.10 0.90 -29.87
N ASN A 124 -1.66 1.50 -30.92
CA ASN A 124 -0.92 1.90 -32.12
C ASN A 124 -0.01 0.79 -32.67
N ARG A 125 -0.57 -0.42 -32.84
CA ARG A 125 0.11 -1.66 -33.29
C ARG A 125 1.19 -2.22 -32.35
N LYS A 126 1.49 -1.58 -31.23
CA LYS A 126 2.43 -2.08 -30.20
C LYS A 126 1.66 -2.90 -29.18
N LYS A 127 2.16 -4.10 -28.85
CA LYS A 127 1.64 -4.90 -27.74
C LYS A 127 1.90 -4.17 -26.43
N VAL A 128 0.88 -4.00 -25.60
CA VAL A 128 0.96 -3.34 -24.30
C VAL A 128 0.08 -4.07 -23.29
N ILE A 129 0.41 -3.91 -22.02
CA ILE A 129 -0.50 -4.21 -20.90
C ILE A 129 -0.90 -2.87 -20.31
N VAL A 130 -2.18 -2.66 -20.08
CA VAL A 130 -2.73 -1.44 -19.50
C VAL A 130 -3.29 -1.78 -18.14
N ILE A 131 -2.93 -0.99 -17.12
CA ILE A 131 -3.53 -1.02 -15.80
C ILE A 131 -4.18 0.35 -15.60
N ALA A 132 -5.50 0.39 -15.65
CA ALA A 132 -6.26 1.63 -15.62
C ALA A 132 -7.33 1.62 -14.54
N GLY A 133 -7.50 2.77 -13.87
CA GLY A 133 -8.60 3.03 -12.95
C GLY A 133 -9.36 4.29 -13.35
N ASN A 134 -10.53 4.53 -12.77
CA ASN A 134 -11.18 5.84 -12.90
C ASN A 134 -10.46 6.90 -12.04
N GLU A 135 -9.97 6.47 -10.88
CA GLU A 135 -9.15 7.26 -9.97
C GLU A 135 -7.77 6.62 -9.76
N ASP A 136 -6.82 7.40 -9.25
CA ASP A 136 -5.44 6.96 -9.07
C ASP A 136 -5.32 5.76 -8.11
N VAL A 137 -6.20 5.66 -7.10
CA VAL A 137 -6.24 4.53 -6.17
C VAL A 137 -6.63 3.22 -6.86
N GLY A 138 -7.49 3.27 -7.89
CA GLY A 138 -7.82 2.10 -8.70
C GLY A 138 -6.57 1.59 -9.43
N VAL A 139 -5.76 2.49 -9.99
CA VAL A 139 -4.48 2.13 -10.62
C VAL A 139 -3.55 1.45 -9.62
N LEU A 140 -3.43 1.98 -8.40
CA LEU A 140 -2.63 1.38 -7.33
C LEU A 140 -3.09 -0.06 -7.00
N TYR A 141 -4.39 -0.28 -6.80
CA TYR A 141 -4.92 -1.62 -6.54
C TYR A 141 -4.73 -2.56 -7.74
N GLY A 142 -4.84 -2.04 -8.96
CA GLY A 142 -4.55 -2.77 -10.19
C GLY A 142 -3.08 -3.20 -10.31
N VAL A 143 -2.13 -2.36 -9.87
CA VAL A 143 -0.71 -2.73 -9.80
C VAL A 143 -0.49 -3.88 -8.84
N PHE A 144 -1.08 -3.84 -7.63
CA PHE A 144 -0.96 -4.94 -6.68
C PHE A 144 -1.58 -6.24 -7.22
N HIS A 145 -2.73 -6.17 -7.89
CA HIS A 145 -3.29 -7.35 -8.54
C HIS A 145 -2.38 -7.86 -9.65
N PHE A 146 -1.85 -6.97 -10.50
CA PHE A 146 -0.92 -7.38 -11.55
C PHE A 146 0.32 -8.07 -10.99
N LEU A 147 0.95 -7.51 -9.95
CA LEU A 147 2.08 -8.15 -9.26
C LEU A 147 1.69 -9.50 -8.66
N ARG A 148 0.47 -9.63 -8.09
CA ARG A 148 -0.06 -10.91 -7.62
C ARG A 148 -0.20 -11.93 -8.76
N LEU A 149 -0.64 -11.54 -9.96
CA LEU A 149 -0.67 -12.43 -11.14
C LEU A 149 0.73 -12.96 -11.45
N ILE A 150 1.75 -12.09 -11.41
CA ILE A 150 3.14 -12.48 -11.66
C ILE A 150 3.67 -13.41 -10.56
N GLN A 151 3.48 -13.05 -9.28
CA GLN A 151 3.87 -13.87 -8.12
C GLN A 151 3.22 -15.26 -8.11
N THR A 152 2.00 -15.36 -8.63
CA THR A 152 1.24 -16.63 -8.72
C THR A 152 1.33 -17.28 -10.10
N HIS A 153 2.28 -16.84 -10.94
CA HIS A 153 2.63 -17.44 -12.22
C HIS A 153 1.47 -17.53 -13.24
N GLN A 154 0.56 -16.54 -13.25
CA GLN A 154 -0.59 -16.49 -14.16
C GLN A 154 -0.23 -16.00 -15.56
N ASN A 155 -0.97 -16.46 -16.58
CA ASN A 155 -0.76 -16.01 -17.95
C ASN A 155 -1.22 -14.53 -18.12
N ILE A 156 -0.36 -13.70 -18.74
CA ILE A 156 -0.60 -12.27 -18.97
C ILE A 156 -0.83 -11.88 -20.44
N GLU A 157 -0.98 -12.83 -21.37
CA GLU A 157 -1.09 -12.53 -22.81
C GLU A 157 -2.43 -11.92 -23.21
N ASN A 158 -3.53 -12.40 -22.63
CA ASN A 158 -4.90 -12.05 -23.04
C ASN A 158 -5.74 -11.61 -21.84
N LEU A 159 -5.19 -10.68 -21.05
CA LEU A 159 -5.90 -10.15 -19.89
C LEU A 159 -7.04 -9.24 -20.34
N LEU A 160 -8.22 -9.46 -19.75
CA LEU A 160 -9.28 -8.49 -19.61
C LEU A 160 -9.88 -8.71 -18.22
N VAL A 161 -9.24 -8.13 -17.22
CA VAL A 161 -9.66 -8.19 -15.82
C VAL A 161 -10.38 -6.89 -15.51
N VAL A 162 -11.59 -6.97 -14.98
CA VAL A 162 -12.36 -5.82 -14.48
C VAL A 162 -12.71 -6.12 -13.03
N GLU A 163 -12.19 -5.32 -12.12
CA GLU A 163 -12.36 -5.54 -10.68
C GLU A 163 -12.92 -4.29 -10.01
N SER A 164 -13.81 -4.50 -9.03
CA SER A 164 -14.44 -3.44 -8.26
C SER A 164 -14.73 -3.92 -6.85
N PRO A 165 -14.36 -3.16 -5.80
CA PRO A 165 -14.70 -3.54 -4.44
C PRO A 165 -16.22 -3.56 -4.25
N LYS A 166 -16.72 -4.57 -3.53
CA LYS A 166 -18.16 -4.71 -3.22
C LYS A 166 -18.59 -3.98 -1.95
N LEU A 167 -17.63 -3.51 -1.16
CA LEU A 167 -17.85 -2.79 0.10
C LEU A 167 -17.10 -1.46 0.03
N ASP A 168 -17.79 -0.38 0.37
CA ASP A 168 -17.21 0.98 0.35
C ASP A 168 -16.17 1.17 1.46
N VAL A 169 -16.40 0.57 2.63
CA VAL A 169 -15.52 0.67 3.80
C VAL A 169 -14.92 -0.69 4.10
N ARG A 170 -13.60 -0.80 3.92
CA ARG A 170 -12.81 -2.02 4.11
C ARG A 170 -11.71 -1.67 5.10
N MET A 171 -11.99 -1.86 6.38
CA MET A 171 -11.25 -1.21 7.46
C MET A 171 -10.68 -2.21 8.46
N LEU A 172 -9.49 -1.92 8.98
CA LEU A 172 -8.92 -2.58 10.16
C LEU A 172 -9.14 -1.76 11.43
N ASN A 173 -9.27 -2.44 12.55
CA ASN A 173 -9.40 -1.82 13.86
C ASN A 173 -8.20 -2.24 14.72
N HIS A 174 -7.53 -1.26 15.30
CA HIS A 174 -6.43 -1.49 16.24
C HIS A 174 -6.93 -1.24 17.65
N TRP A 175 -6.75 -2.22 18.54
CA TRP A 175 -7.07 -2.09 19.95
C TRP A 175 -5.89 -1.51 20.72
N ASP A 176 -5.35 -0.41 20.20
CA ASP A 176 -4.08 0.16 20.63
C ASP A 176 -4.31 1.32 21.60
N ASN A 177 -3.67 1.24 22.76
CA ASN A 177 -3.66 2.31 23.75
C ASN A 177 -2.59 3.35 23.40
N LEU A 178 -2.74 4.57 23.93
CA LEU A 178 -1.79 5.67 23.65
C LEU A 178 -0.41 5.45 24.28
N ASP A 179 -0.29 4.57 25.28
CA ASP A 179 0.98 4.10 25.84
C ASP A 179 1.62 2.96 25.00
N ARG A 180 1.03 2.67 23.84
CA ARG A 180 1.40 1.64 22.87
C ARG A 180 1.13 0.20 23.28
N THR A 181 0.58 -0.06 24.46
CA THR A 181 0.06 -1.40 24.78
C THR A 181 -1.12 -1.73 23.88
N VAL A 182 -1.34 -3.01 23.58
CA VAL A 182 -2.42 -3.46 22.69
C VAL A 182 -3.35 -4.38 23.46
N GLU A 183 -4.62 -3.99 23.61
CA GLU A 183 -5.62 -4.82 24.23
C GLU A 183 -5.91 -6.03 23.33
N ARG A 184 -5.76 -7.24 23.89
CA ARG A 184 -5.77 -8.50 23.12
C ARG A 184 -4.72 -8.57 22.01
N GLY A 185 -3.61 -7.85 22.18
CA GLY A 185 -2.47 -7.91 21.26
C GLY A 185 -1.51 -9.05 21.59
N TYR A 186 -1.18 -9.85 20.58
CA TYR A 186 -0.23 -10.97 20.69
C TYR A 186 1.02 -10.80 19.82
N ALA A 187 1.15 -9.64 19.15
CA ALA A 187 2.19 -9.35 18.16
C ALA A 187 3.14 -8.21 18.58
N GLY A 188 3.23 -7.95 19.89
CA GLY A 188 4.05 -6.87 20.46
C GLY A 188 3.29 -5.56 20.64
N PHE A 189 4.04 -4.47 20.79
CA PHE A 189 3.49 -3.12 20.99
C PHE A 189 2.90 -2.54 19.71
N SER A 190 1.99 -1.57 19.89
CA SER A 190 1.47 -0.72 18.83
C SER A 190 2.59 -0.18 17.94
N ILE A 191 2.32 -0.21 16.65
CA ILE A 191 3.22 0.38 15.66
C ILE A 191 3.20 1.91 15.73
N TRP A 192 2.15 2.53 16.28
CA TRP A 192 2.01 3.98 16.38
C TRP A 192 2.90 4.53 17.51
N ASP A 193 4.10 5.00 17.15
CA ASP A 193 5.06 5.61 18.08
C ASP A 193 4.69 7.07 18.37
N TRP A 194 3.64 7.26 19.18
CA TRP A 194 3.08 8.58 19.51
C TRP A 194 4.12 9.56 20.07
N HIS A 195 5.15 9.08 20.77
CA HIS A 195 6.19 9.95 21.35
C HIS A 195 7.08 10.61 20.29
N LYS A 196 7.29 9.93 19.16
CA LYS A 196 8.15 10.42 18.07
C LYS A 196 7.38 11.20 17.01
N LEU A 197 6.07 10.99 16.92
CA LEU A 197 5.21 11.75 16.03
C LEU A 197 5.04 13.20 16.51
N PRO A 198 4.87 14.18 15.60
CA PRO A 198 4.88 14.03 14.14
C PRO A 198 6.30 14.07 13.52
N HIS A 199 7.35 14.32 14.31
CA HIS A 199 8.69 14.66 13.81
C HIS A 199 9.47 13.50 13.18
N PHE A 200 9.13 12.26 13.51
CA PHE A 200 9.76 11.08 12.92
C PHE A 200 8.69 10.08 12.44
N ILE A 201 8.75 9.76 11.15
CA ILE A 201 7.88 8.79 10.48
C ILE A 201 8.69 7.52 10.20
N PRO A 202 8.45 6.41 10.92
CA PRO A 202 9.14 5.16 10.66
C PRO A 202 8.77 4.58 9.29
N GLN A 203 9.73 3.96 8.59
CA GLN A 203 9.49 3.21 7.34
C GLN A 203 8.35 2.20 7.48
N ARG A 204 8.19 1.60 8.66
CA ARG A 204 7.13 0.65 8.99
C ARG A 204 5.71 1.18 8.70
N TYR A 205 5.50 2.50 8.71
CA TYR A 205 4.18 3.09 8.42
C TYR A 205 3.85 2.99 6.94
N HIS A 206 4.84 3.25 6.08
CA HIS A 206 4.73 3.03 4.64
C HIS A 206 4.56 1.55 4.32
N ASP A 207 5.28 0.67 5.03
CA ASP A 207 5.16 -0.77 4.84
C ASP A 207 3.79 -1.30 5.29
N TYR A 208 3.24 -0.78 6.40
CA TYR A 208 1.87 -1.05 6.83
C TYR A 208 0.86 -0.59 5.78
N ALA A 209 0.99 0.64 5.28
CA ALA A 209 0.09 1.18 4.25
C ALA A 209 0.15 0.35 2.96
N ARG A 210 1.37 -0.02 2.53
CA ARG A 210 1.62 -0.88 1.36
C ARG A 210 0.95 -2.24 1.51
N ALA A 211 1.12 -2.92 2.64
CA ALA A 211 0.51 -4.22 2.89
C ALA A 211 -1.02 -4.14 2.84
N ASN A 212 -1.63 -3.15 3.49
CA ASN A 212 -3.08 -2.96 3.51
C ASN A 212 -3.66 -2.62 2.13
N ALA A 213 -3.02 -1.69 1.40
CA ALA A 213 -3.45 -1.33 0.05
C ALA A 213 -3.35 -2.51 -0.94
N SER A 214 -2.40 -3.42 -0.74
CA SER A 214 -2.24 -4.59 -1.62
C SER A 214 -3.43 -5.56 -1.60
N ILE A 215 -4.23 -5.52 -0.55
CA ILE A 215 -5.46 -6.29 -0.39
C ILE A 215 -6.71 -5.39 -0.39
N GLY A 216 -6.56 -4.12 -0.79
CA GLY A 216 -7.65 -3.17 -0.97
C GLY A 216 -8.24 -2.57 0.30
N ILE A 217 -7.63 -2.77 1.48
CA ILE A 217 -8.06 -2.07 2.70
C ILE A 217 -7.93 -0.55 2.49
N ASN A 218 -8.98 0.21 2.82
CA ASN A 218 -9.05 1.66 2.61
C ASN A 218 -9.37 2.44 3.89
N GLY A 219 -9.34 1.78 5.05
CA GLY A 219 -9.56 2.42 6.34
C GLY A 219 -8.73 1.78 7.45
N THR A 220 -8.31 2.59 8.42
CA THR A 220 -7.70 2.08 9.66
C THR A 220 -8.11 2.94 10.86
N VAL A 221 -8.55 2.29 11.94
CA VAL A 221 -8.79 2.94 13.23
C VAL A 221 -7.53 2.80 14.07
N LEU A 222 -6.90 3.92 14.44
CA LEU A 222 -5.60 3.90 15.12
C LEU A 222 -5.67 3.56 16.61
N THR A 223 -6.85 3.73 17.23
CA THR A 223 -7.00 3.68 18.69
C THR A 223 -8.01 2.65 19.14
N ASN A 224 -7.77 2.14 20.34
CA ASN A 224 -8.65 1.21 21.03
C ASN A 224 -10.10 1.71 21.11
N VAL A 225 -11.04 0.77 21.05
CA VAL A 225 -12.47 1.02 21.29
C VAL A 225 -12.71 1.53 22.71
N ASN A 226 -11.89 1.09 23.67
CA ASN A 226 -11.78 1.67 25.01
C ASN A 226 -10.91 2.94 24.98
N SER A 227 -11.28 3.88 24.11
CA SER A 227 -10.47 5.05 23.74
C SER A 227 -10.20 5.99 24.91
N ASN A 228 -9.16 6.80 24.76
CA ASN A 228 -8.81 7.89 25.66
C ASN A 228 -9.08 9.23 24.97
N ALA A 229 -9.80 10.14 25.64
CA ALA A 229 -10.14 11.46 25.08
C ALA A 229 -8.90 12.25 24.61
N LEU A 230 -7.73 12.00 25.20
CA LEU A 230 -6.47 12.66 24.84
C LEU A 230 -6.14 12.61 23.35
N VAL A 231 -6.59 11.58 22.61
CA VAL A 231 -6.37 11.50 21.15
C VAL A 231 -7.01 12.67 20.38
N LEU A 232 -8.00 13.34 20.96
CA LEU A 232 -8.70 14.49 20.40
C LEU A 232 -8.08 15.84 20.80
N ARG A 233 -6.94 15.85 21.51
CA ARG A 233 -6.20 17.08 21.80
C ARG A 233 -5.46 17.58 20.55
N PRO A 234 -5.21 18.90 20.44
CA PRO A 234 -4.48 19.47 19.30
C PRO A 234 -3.15 18.78 19.02
N ASP A 235 -2.36 18.51 20.06
CA ASP A 235 -1.04 17.85 19.94
C ASP A 235 -1.12 16.40 19.47
N TYR A 236 -2.23 15.70 19.73
CA TYR A 236 -2.47 14.37 19.18
C TYR A 236 -3.04 14.42 17.77
N ILE A 237 -3.89 15.41 17.45
CA ILE A 237 -4.41 15.61 16.09
C ILE A 237 -3.24 15.85 15.11
N GLU A 238 -2.22 16.61 15.50
CA GLU A 238 -0.99 16.76 14.68
C GLU A 238 -0.28 15.41 14.42
N LYS A 239 -0.19 14.54 15.44
CA LYS A 239 0.38 13.18 15.31
C LYS A 239 -0.46 12.29 14.40
N VAL A 240 -1.79 12.35 14.55
CA VAL A 240 -2.75 11.63 13.71
C VAL A 240 -2.66 12.10 12.27
N LYS A 241 -2.57 13.41 12.03
CA LYS A 241 -2.35 13.99 10.70
C LYS A 241 -1.08 13.43 10.06
N ALA A 242 0.02 13.36 10.80
CA ALA A 242 1.28 12.79 10.30
C ALA A 242 1.12 11.32 9.86
N VAL A 243 0.35 10.51 10.59
CA VAL A 243 0.00 9.15 10.16
C VAL A 243 -0.91 9.19 8.91
N ALA A 244 -1.95 10.03 8.93
CA ALA A 244 -2.88 10.16 7.81
C ALA A 244 -2.20 10.61 6.51
N ASP A 245 -1.17 11.45 6.60
CA ASP A 245 -0.39 11.90 5.44
C ASP A 245 0.38 10.76 4.78
N VAL A 246 0.84 9.76 5.55
CA VAL A 246 1.44 8.53 5.02
C VAL A 246 0.38 7.63 4.38
N MET A 247 -0.79 7.50 5.00
CA MET A 247 -1.85 6.58 4.56
C MET A 247 -2.57 7.07 3.30
N ARG A 248 -2.74 8.39 3.15
CA ARG A 248 -3.58 9.00 2.11
C ARG A 248 -3.18 8.63 0.68
N PRO A 249 -1.89 8.66 0.29
CA PRO A 249 -1.48 8.23 -1.05
C PRO A 249 -1.76 6.75 -1.35
N TYR A 250 -1.89 5.89 -0.33
CA TYR A 250 -2.27 4.49 -0.47
C TYR A 250 -3.79 4.27 -0.53
N GLY A 251 -4.59 5.35 -0.49
CA GLY A 251 -6.05 5.27 -0.46
C GLY A 251 -6.63 4.89 0.89
N ILE A 252 -5.85 4.98 1.99
CA ILE A 252 -6.29 4.58 3.32
C ILE A 252 -6.70 5.82 4.11
N LYS A 253 -7.96 5.86 4.55
CA LYS A 253 -8.48 6.86 5.50
C LYS A 253 -8.13 6.46 6.93
N VAL A 254 -7.75 7.46 7.72
CA VAL A 254 -7.52 7.30 9.15
C VAL A 254 -8.79 7.64 9.91
N TYR A 255 -9.15 6.77 10.84
CA TYR A 255 -10.27 6.92 11.76
C TYR A 255 -9.75 6.89 13.20
N LEU A 256 -10.50 7.52 14.10
CA LEU A 256 -10.25 7.49 15.54
C LEU A 256 -11.50 7.00 16.26
N THR A 257 -11.31 6.24 17.33
CA THR A 257 -12.41 5.91 18.23
C THR A 257 -12.76 7.15 19.06
N ALA A 258 -13.98 7.66 18.87
CA ALA A 258 -14.49 8.78 19.64
C ALA A 258 -14.78 8.37 21.10
N ARG A 259 -14.29 9.17 22.06
CA ARG A 259 -14.62 9.03 23.48
C ARG A 259 -15.87 9.86 23.77
N PHE A 260 -16.99 9.21 24.07
CA PHE A 260 -18.28 9.90 24.26
C PHE A 260 -18.24 10.99 25.35
N SER A 261 -17.52 10.75 26.44
CA SER A 261 -17.32 11.69 27.54
C SER A 261 -16.26 12.78 27.28
N ALA A 262 -15.69 12.87 26.07
CA ALA A 262 -14.70 13.90 25.74
C ALA A 262 -15.13 15.35 25.99
N PRO A 263 -16.42 15.75 25.81
CA PRO A 263 -16.88 17.09 26.20
C PRO A 263 -16.64 17.41 27.69
N ILE A 264 -16.77 16.42 28.57
CA ILE A 264 -16.47 16.56 30.01
C ILE A 264 -14.96 16.60 30.23
N GLU A 265 -14.25 15.60 29.70
CA GLU A 265 -12.81 15.39 29.98
C GLU A 265 -11.93 16.52 29.42
N LEU A 266 -12.20 16.94 28.18
CA LEU A 266 -11.44 17.96 27.47
C LEU A 266 -12.15 19.32 27.43
N GLY A 267 -13.46 19.33 27.19
CA GLY A 267 -14.26 20.56 27.12
C GLY A 267 -14.61 21.17 28.47
N LYS A 268 -14.36 20.44 29.58
CA LYS A 268 -14.70 20.84 30.96
C LYS A 268 -16.19 21.12 31.15
N MET A 269 -17.03 20.49 30.33
CA MET A 269 -18.49 20.56 30.44
C MET A 269 -18.99 19.67 31.58
N GLU A 270 -20.14 20.01 32.17
CA GLU A 270 -20.74 19.22 33.25
C GLU A 270 -21.34 17.89 32.77
N THR A 271 -21.60 17.76 31.46
CA THR A 271 -22.30 16.63 30.87
C THR A 271 -21.82 16.35 29.44
N ALA A 272 -22.14 15.14 28.96
CA ALA A 272 -21.97 14.70 27.57
C ALA A 272 -23.32 14.29 26.94
N ASP A 273 -24.44 14.78 27.48
CA ASP A 273 -25.78 14.51 26.93
C ASP A 273 -25.87 15.01 25.47
N PRO A 274 -26.09 14.12 24.49
CA PRO A 274 -26.04 14.46 23.08
C PRO A 274 -27.27 15.27 22.62
N LEU A 275 -28.27 15.47 23.48
CA LEU A 275 -29.44 16.30 23.17
C LEU A 275 -29.16 17.79 23.38
N LEU A 276 -28.21 18.12 24.26
CA LEU A 276 -27.90 19.49 24.63
C LEU A 276 -27.16 20.24 23.50
N PRO A 277 -27.58 21.47 23.14
CA PRO A 277 -26.96 22.25 22.07
C PRO A 277 -25.45 22.45 22.26
N GLU A 278 -25.00 22.76 23.48
CA GLU A 278 -23.59 22.99 23.79
C GLU A 278 -22.72 21.76 23.55
N VAL A 279 -23.23 20.54 23.79
CA VAL A 279 -22.50 19.29 23.53
C VAL A 279 -22.41 19.03 22.03
N LYS A 280 -23.47 19.32 21.27
CA LYS A 280 -23.47 19.24 19.80
C LYS A 280 -22.46 20.23 19.21
N ASP A 281 -22.45 21.47 19.70
CA ASP A 281 -21.51 22.50 19.24
C ASP A 281 -20.07 22.14 19.58
N TRP A 282 -19.81 21.54 20.75
CA TRP A 282 -18.47 21.04 21.10
C TRP A 282 -17.99 19.99 20.10
N TRP A 283 -18.82 18.99 19.79
CA TRP A 283 -18.47 17.96 18.81
C TRP A 283 -18.29 18.52 17.40
N LYS A 284 -19.13 19.48 17.01
CA LYS A 284 -19.01 20.17 15.72
C LYS A 284 -17.66 20.89 15.60
N HIS A 285 -17.31 21.72 16.59
CA HIS A 285 -16.01 22.40 16.61
C HIS A 285 -14.84 21.41 16.63
N LYS A 286 -14.96 20.30 17.36
CA LYS A 286 -13.92 19.27 17.40
C LYS A 286 -13.76 18.58 16.04
N VAL A 287 -14.84 18.33 15.31
CA VAL A 287 -14.77 17.79 13.95
C VAL A 287 -14.20 18.82 12.98
N ASP A 288 -14.53 20.10 13.11
CA ASP A 288 -13.97 21.17 12.27
C ASP A 288 -12.45 21.34 12.48
N GLU A 289 -11.94 21.00 13.68
CA GLU A 289 -10.50 20.99 14.00
C GLU A 289 -9.74 19.80 13.38
N ILE A 290 -10.41 18.65 13.19
CA ILE A 290 -9.81 17.38 12.71
C ILE A 290 -9.71 17.35 11.18
#